data_AF-A0A1E3Y683-F1
#
_entry.id   AF-A0A1E3Y683-F1
#
_cell.length_a   1.000
_cell.length_b   1.000
_cell.length_c   1.000
_cell.angle_alpha   90.00
_cell.angle_beta   90.00
_cell.angle_gamma   90.00
#
_symmetry.space_group_name_H-M   'P 1'
#
loop_
_entity.id
_entity.type
_entity.pdbx_description
1 polymer ?
#
loop_
_entity_poly.entity_id
_entity_poly.type
_entity_poly.pdbx_seq_one_letter_code
_entity_poly.pdbx_strand_id
1 'polypeptide(L)'
;MPDVLPFLCRQPGCQTRVHAGYCPAHQQQRPRRQHDRERGNSTQRGYTYRWQQYRLRRLRETPYCEDCDAAGFVALATEVHHVVKLRDRPDLQFVDANTRCLCQPCHSRRTAHGE
;
A
#
# COMPACT_ATOMS: atom_id res chain seq x y z
N MET A 1 -31.62 31.63 -14.10
CA MET A 1 -30.37 30.88 -13.89
C MET A 1 -30.14 30.88 -12.38
N PRO A 2 -30.10 29.75 -11.65
CA PRO A 2 -29.98 29.84 -10.21
C PRO A 2 -28.58 30.37 -9.87
N ASP A 3 -28.52 31.39 -9.02
CA ASP A 3 -27.30 31.89 -8.39
C ASP A 3 -26.67 30.76 -7.59
N VAL A 4 -25.70 30.06 -8.20
CA VAL A 4 -24.92 29.03 -7.51
C VAL A 4 -24.06 29.74 -6.48
N LEU A 5 -24.44 29.60 -5.21
CA LEU A 5 -23.66 30.12 -4.09
C LEU A 5 -22.19 29.66 -4.22
N PRO A 6 -21.23 30.59 -4.10
CA PRO A 6 -19.83 30.26 -4.30
C PRO A 6 -19.31 29.32 -3.21
N PHE A 7 -18.59 28.28 -3.63
CA PHE A 7 -17.95 27.32 -2.73
C PHE A 7 -16.61 27.85 -2.23
N LEU A 8 -16.16 27.36 -1.08
CA LEU A 8 -14.77 27.57 -0.66
C LEU A 8 -13.83 26.69 -1.50
N CYS A 9 -12.63 27.21 -1.70
CA CYS A 9 -11.53 26.46 -2.28
C CYS A 9 -11.31 25.14 -1.53
N ARG A 10 -11.08 24.04 -2.25
CA ARG A 10 -10.84 22.71 -1.68
C ARG A 10 -9.52 22.55 -0.92
N GLN A 11 -8.64 23.55 -0.98
CA GLN A 11 -7.38 23.52 -0.25
C GLN A 11 -7.62 23.77 1.25
N PRO A 12 -7.19 22.87 2.15
CA PRO A 12 -7.34 23.09 3.59
C PRO A 12 -6.77 24.44 4.02
N GLY A 13 -7.57 25.25 4.72
CA GLY A 13 -7.18 26.59 5.20
C GLY A 13 -7.35 27.73 4.18
N CYS A 14 -7.73 27.46 2.93
CA CYS A 14 -7.98 28.52 1.95
C CYS A 14 -9.43 29.01 2.00
N GLN A 15 -9.61 30.32 2.20
CA GLN A 15 -10.93 30.96 2.30
C GLN A 15 -11.41 31.60 0.98
N THR A 16 -10.67 31.39 -0.12
CA THR A 16 -11.02 31.95 -1.43
C THR A 16 -12.30 31.30 -1.98
N ARG A 17 -13.23 32.13 -2.45
CA ARG A 17 -14.50 31.72 -3.07
C ARG A 17 -14.29 31.32 -4.54
N VAL A 18 -14.89 30.21 -4.95
CA VAL A 18 -14.80 29.65 -6.30
C VAL A 18 -16.14 29.10 -6.76
N HIS A 19 -16.36 29.03 -8.07
CA HIS A 19 -17.56 28.39 -8.63
C HIS A 19 -17.48 26.85 -8.57
N ALA A 20 -16.27 26.28 -8.53
CA ALA A 20 -15.99 24.89 -8.19
C ALA A 20 -14.48 24.66 -7.98
N GLY A 21 -14.09 23.74 -7.10
CA GLY A 21 -12.73 23.21 -7.06
C GLY A 21 -11.69 24.06 -6.31
N TYR A 22 -10.57 24.37 -6.96
CA TYR A 22 -9.45 25.14 -6.39
C TYR A 22 -9.42 26.54 -6.99
N CYS A 23 -8.99 27.54 -6.22
CA CYS A 23 -8.77 28.88 -6.74
C CYS A 23 -7.52 28.94 -7.64
N PRO A 24 -7.30 30.00 -8.45
CA PRO A 24 -6.15 30.10 -9.35
C PRO A 24 -4.79 29.89 -8.66
N ALA A 25 -4.66 30.35 -7.42
CA ALA A 25 -3.45 30.14 -6.60
C ALA A 25 -3.20 28.67 -6.22
N HIS A 26 -4.24 27.86 -6.15
CA HIS A 26 -4.18 26.45 -5.76
C HIS A 26 -4.45 25.47 -6.93
N GLN A 27 -4.74 26.00 -8.11
CA GLN A 27 -5.03 25.19 -9.30
C GLN A 27 -3.81 24.36 -9.75
N GLN A 28 -2.59 24.83 -9.44
CA GLN A 28 -1.33 24.15 -9.73
C GLN A 28 -0.84 23.22 -8.62
N GLN A 29 -1.54 23.13 -7.49
CA GLN A 29 -1.23 22.12 -6.49
C GLN A 29 -1.51 20.76 -7.13
N ARG A 30 -0.43 20.00 -7.41
CA ARG A 30 -0.51 18.72 -8.13
C ARG A 30 -1.64 17.89 -7.53
N PRO A 31 -2.74 17.67 -8.27
CA PRO A 31 -3.87 16.95 -7.71
C PRO A 31 -3.39 15.54 -7.39
N ARG A 32 -3.77 15.00 -6.22
CA ARG A 32 -3.52 13.60 -5.82
C ARG A 32 -3.72 12.60 -6.97
N ARG A 33 -4.65 12.92 -7.89
CA ARG A 33 -4.91 12.21 -9.15
C ARG A 33 -3.69 11.95 -10.04
N GLN A 34 -2.70 12.85 -10.12
CA GLN A 34 -1.50 12.61 -10.93
C GLN A 34 -0.59 11.57 -10.27
N HIS A 35 -0.35 11.71 -8.96
CA HIS A 35 0.39 10.72 -8.18
C HIS A 35 -0.31 9.35 -8.19
N ASP A 36 -1.64 9.31 -8.08
CA ASP A 36 -2.42 8.08 -8.15
C ASP A 36 -2.35 7.41 -9.54
N ARG A 37 -2.26 8.21 -10.62
CA ARG A 37 -2.03 7.70 -11.98
C ARG A 37 -0.64 7.11 -12.15
N GLU A 38 0.40 7.76 -11.61
CA GLU A 38 1.78 7.27 -11.64
C GLU A 38 1.94 5.99 -10.80
N ARG A 39 1.15 5.82 -9.73
CA ARG A 39 1.18 4.64 -8.85
C ARG A 39 0.63 3.36 -9.49
N GLY A 40 -0.22 3.49 -10.51
CA GLY A 40 -0.91 2.38 -11.15
C GLY A 40 -2.03 1.74 -10.30
N ASN A 41 -2.82 0.89 -10.95
CA ASN A 41 -3.92 0.18 -10.31
C ASN A 41 -3.43 -0.99 -9.42
N SER A 42 -4.33 -1.60 -8.63
CA SER A 42 -3.97 -2.68 -7.69
C SER A 42 -3.26 -3.86 -8.37
N THR A 43 -3.72 -4.25 -9.55
CA THR A 43 -3.13 -5.36 -10.32
C THR A 43 -1.73 -5.02 -10.83
N GLN A 44 -1.52 -3.80 -11.33
CA GLN A 44 -0.20 -3.30 -11.75
C GLN A 44 0.80 -3.26 -10.58
N ARG A 45 0.31 -3.08 -9.34
CA ARG A 45 1.14 -3.13 -8.12
C ARG A 45 1.38 -4.55 -7.60
N GLY A 46 0.96 -5.59 -8.33
CA GLY A 46 1.20 -6.99 -7.97
C GLY A 46 0.10 -7.66 -7.14
N TYR A 47 -0.98 -6.97 -6.77
CA TYR A 47 -2.14 -7.55 -6.09
C TYR A 47 -3.06 -8.31 -7.07
N THR A 48 -2.48 -9.25 -7.81
CA THR A 48 -3.18 -10.08 -8.80
C THR A 48 -3.99 -11.19 -8.12
N TYR A 49 -4.91 -11.82 -8.86
CA TYR A 49 -5.60 -13.02 -8.38
C TYR A 49 -4.63 -14.13 -7.98
N ARG A 50 -3.56 -14.33 -8.78
CA ARG A 50 -2.49 -15.30 -8.48
C ARG A 50 -1.80 -14.99 -7.16
N TRP A 51 -1.54 -13.72 -6.87
CA TRP A 51 -1.00 -13.30 -5.56
C TRP A 51 -1.94 -13.61 -4.40
N GLN A 52 -3.24 -13.36 -4.56
CA GLN A 52 -4.21 -13.69 -3.51
C GLN A 52 -4.22 -15.19 -3.20
N GLN A 53 -4.21 -16.05 -4.23
CA GLN A 53 -4.14 -17.51 -4.04
C GLN A 53 -2.83 -17.95 -3.38
N TYR A 54 -1.70 -17.40 -3.84
CA TYR A 54 -0.39 -17.67 -3.25
C TYR A 54 -0.35 -17.28 -1.76
N ARG A 55 -0.81 -16.08 -1.43
CA ARG A 55 -0.85 -15.58 -0.05
C ARG A 55 -1.71 -16.47 0.86
N LEU A 56 -2.89 -16.87 0.39
CA LEU A 56 -3.77 -17.76 1.15
C LEU A 56 -3.13 -19.12 1.39
N ARG A 57 -2.47 -19.70 0.39
CA ARG A 57 -1.72 -20.96 0.55
C ARG A 57 -0.61 -20.81 1.59
N ARG A 58 0.27 -19.80 1.45
CA ARG A 58 1.40 -19.60 2.37
C ARG A 58 0.96 -19.39 3.82
N LEU A 59 -0.10 -18.61 4.06
CA LEU A 59 -0.62 -18.39 5.41
C LEU A 59 -1.30 -19.63 6.01
N ARG A 60 -1.79 -20.56 5.18
CA ARG A 60 -2.33 -21.85 5.66
C ARG A 60 -1.22 -22.82 6.01
N GLU A 61 -0.17 -22.88 5.19
CA GLU A 61 1.02 -23.74 5.42
C GLU A 61 1.85 -23.25 6.60
N THR A 62 1.94 -21.93 6.80
CA THR A 62 2.70 -21.30 7.88
C THR A 62 1.81 -20.29 8.60
N PRO A 63 0.94 -20.77 9.53
CA PRO A 63 -0.06 -19.93 10.20
C PRO A 63 0.52 -19.04 11.31
N TYR A 64 1.76 -19.27 11.74
CA TYR A 64 2.43 -18.52 12.78
C TYR A 64 3.52 -17.61 12.20
N CYS A 65 3.77 -16.50 12.88
CA CYS A 65 4.82 -15.55 12.52
C CYS A 65 6.19 -16.19 12.71
N GLU A 66 6.93 -16.38 11.62
CA GLU A 66 8.26 -17.01 11.62
C GLU A 66 9.27 -16.26 12.49
N ASP A 67 9.18 -14.93 12.56
CA ASP A 67 10.08 -14.12 13.39
C ASP A 67 9.76 -14.21 14.88
N CYS A 68 8.48 -14.31 15.24
CA CYS A 68 8.09 -14.50 16.63
C CYS A 68 8.48 -15.90 17.09
N ASP A 69 8.23 -16.92 16.27
CA ASP A 69 8.56 -18.31 16.57
C ASP A 69 10.07 -18.49 16.80
N ALA A 70 10.90 -17.90 15.92
CA ALA A 70 12.36 -17.88 16.09
C ALA A 70 12.83 -17.19 17.38
N ALA A 71 12.03 -16.27 17.93
CA ALA A 71 12.30 -15.59 19.19
C ALA A 71 11.63 -16.27 20.41
N GLY A 72 10.98 -17.43 20.22
CA GLY A 72 10.30 -18.18 21.28
C GLY A 72 8.90 -17.64 21.64
N PHE A 73 8.30 -16.80 20.79
CA PHE A 73 6.96 -16.25 20.98
C PHE A 73 5.97 -16.81 19.96
N VAL A 74 4.69 -16.91 20.35
CA VAL A 74 3.63 -17.35 19.45
C VAL A 74 2.80 -16.15 19.01
N ALA A 75 2.76 -15.90 17.70
CA ALA A 75 1.86 -14.91 17.10
C ALA A 75 1.34 -15.44 15.76
N LEU A 76 0.09 -15.10 15.41
CA LEU A 76 -0.47 -15.47 14.11
C LEU A 76 0.19 -14.65 12.99
N ALA A 77 0.51 -15.33 11.89
CA ALA A 77 0.90 -14.65 10.66
C ALA A 77 -0.33 -14.08 9.96
N THR A 78 -0.22 -12.82 9.55
CA THR A 78 -1.29 -12.11 8.83
C THR A 78 -0.79 -11.58 7.48
N GLU A 79 0.52 -11.52 7.27
CA GLU A 79 1.14 -10.92 6.10
C GLU A 79 2.22 -11.85 5.54
N VAL A 80 2.43 -11.77 4.23
CA VAL A 80 3.51 -12.48 3.53
C VAL A 80 4.50 -11.43 3.08
N HIS A 81 5.71 -11.51 3.61
CA HIS A 81 6.82 -10.62 3.35
C HIS A 81 7.78 -11.24 2.32
N HIS A 82 8.24 -10.46 1.35
CA HIS A 82 9.31 -10.89 0.44
C HIS A 82 10.67 -10.52 1.04
N VAL A 83 11.54 -11.50 1.25
CA VAL A 83 12.88 -11.28 1.85
C VAL A 83 13.80 -10.53 0.89
N VAL A 84 13.77 -10.90 -0.39
CA VAL A 84 14.41 -10.17 -1.49
C VAL A 84 13.37 -9.35 -2.22
N LYS A 85 13.67 -8.06 -2.39
CA LYS A 85 12.82 -7.09 -3.08
C LYS A 85 12.48 -7.54 -4.49
N LEU A 86 11.18 -7.54 -4.81
CA LEU A 86 10.69 -7.85 -6.15
C LEU A 86 11.08 -6.83 -7.21
N ARG A 87 11.50 -5.62 -6.80
CA ARG A 87 12.08 -4.63 -7.73
C ARG A 87 13.36 -5.15 -8.36
N ASP A 88 14.18 -5.84 -7.58
CA ASP A 88 15.49 -6.34 -8.02
C ASP A 88 15.39 -7.77 -8.56
N ARG A 89 14.49 -8.58 -7.98
CA ARG A 89 14.28 -9.99 -8.34
C ARG A 89 12.79 -10.31 -8.52
N PRO A 90 12.15 -9.84 -9.61
CA PRO A 90 10.73 -10.07 -9.86
C PRO A 90 10.39 -11.56 -10.07
N ASP A 91 11.38 -12.36 -10.48
CA ASP A 91 11.27 -13.81 -10.63
C ASP A 91 10.96 -14.54 -9.30
N LEU A 92 11.29 -13.92 -8.17
CA LEU A 92 11.09 -14.50 -6.83
C LEU A 92 9.71 -14.21 -6.22
N GLN A 93 8.77 -13.64 -6.98
CA GLN A 93 7.45 -13.24 -6.48
C GLN A 93 6.64 -14.37 -5.83
N PHE A 94 6.78 -15.59 -6.35
CA PHE A 94 6.02 -16.77 -5.92
C PHE A 94 6.95 -17.90 -5.44
N VAL A 95 8.10 -17.54 -4.87
CA VAL A 95 9.08 -18.51 -4.36
C VAL A 95 8.99 -18.56 -2.85
N ASP A 96 8.62 -19.73 -2.32
CA ASP A 96 8.37 -19.92 -0.88
C ASP A 96 9.60 -19.55 -0.04
N ALA A 97 10.79 -19.93 -0.50
CA ALA A 97 12.07 -19.59 0.13
C ALA A 97 12.38 -18.08 0.16
N ASN A 98 11.76 -17.29 -0.72
CA ASN A 98 11.85 -15.83 -0.71
C ASN A 98 10.71 -15.17 0.08
N THR A 99 9.85 -15.95 0.75
CA THR A 99 8.70 -15.41 1.48
C THR A 99 8.62 -15.87 2.91
N ARG A 100 8.31 -14.93 3.80
CA ARG A 100 8.05 -15.20 5.21
C ARG A 100 6.63 -14.83 5.61
N CYS A 101 5.98 -15.69 6.38
CA CYS A 101 4.70 -15.44 7.01
C CYS A 101 4.93 -14.72 8.33
N LEU A 102 4.45 -13.48 8.46
CA LEU A 102 4.75 -12.59 9.58
C LEU A 102 3.46 -11.99 10.17
N CYS A 103 3.53 -11.64 11.46
CA CYS A 103 2.56 -10.74 12.07
C CYS A 103 2.83 -9.30 11.60
N GLN A 104 1.80 -8.46 11.66
CA GLN A 104 1.87 -7.05 11.23
C GLN A 104 3.05 -6.26 11.86
N PRO A 105 3.35 -6.39 13.18
CA PRO A 105 4.49 -5.72 13.79
C PRO A 105 5.86 -6.14 13.21
N CYS A 106 6.09 -7.45 13.03
CA CYS A 106 7.35 -7.95 12.48
C CYS A 106 7.50 -7.55 11.01
N HIS A 107 6.42 -7.66 10.23
CA HIS A 107 6.41 -7.21 8.83
C HIS A 107 6.75 -5.72 8.70
N SER A 108 6.15 -4.88 9.54
CA SER A 108 6.41 -3.43 9.55
C SER A 108 7.86 -3.11 9.94
N ARG A 109 8.43 -3.83 10.90
CA ARG A 109 9.84 -3.69 11.29
C ARG A 109 10.78 -4.01 10.11
N ARG A 110 10.57 -5.13 9.42
CA ARG A 110 11.37 -5.51 8.23
C ARG A 110 11.28 -4.49 7.11
N THR A 111 10.07 -4.05 6.80
CA THR A 111 9.82 -3.00 5.81
C THR A 111 10.58 -1.71 6.16
N ALA A 112 10.62 -1.34 7.44
CA ALA A 112 11.36 -0.16 7.92
C ALA A 112 12.89 -0.32 7.81
N HIS A 113 13.41 -1.54 7.89
CA HIS A 113 14.82 -1.85 7.60
C HIS A 113 15.14 -1.90 6.11
N GLY A 114 14.14 -1.72 5.25
CA GLY A 114 14.30 -1.77 3.81
C GLY A 114 14.57 -3.19 3.32
N GLU A 115 13.96 -4.18 3.96
CA GLU A 115 13.76 -5.51 3.38
C GLU A 115 12.56 -5.48 2.43
#